data_AF-A0A4V0Z3A6-F1
#
_entry.id   AF-A0A4V0Z3A6-F1
#
_cell.length_a   1.000
_cell.length_b   1.000
_cell.length_c   1.000
_cell.angle_alpha   90.00
_cell.angle_beta   90.00
_cell.angle_gamma   90.00
#
_symmetry.space_group_name_H-M   'P 1'
#
loop_
_entity.id
_entity.type
_entity.pdbx_description
1 polymer ?
#
loop_
_entity_poly.entity_id
_entity_poly.type
_entity_poly.pdbx_seq_one_letter_code
_entity_poly.pdbx_strand_id
1 'polypeptide(L)' 'MNTQFMLLAIYNKPRLSLDETCQALGISTATGYTHRSLGKFPVAMSGNPLTADVRDVAEALDQLRERANIEGLKARTTHR' A
#
# COMPACT_ATOMS: atom_id res chain seq x y z
N MET A 1 -2.38 -0.60 -13.55
CA MET A 1 -1.90 -1.89 -14.11
C MET A 1 -0.37 -2.04 -14.13
N ASN A 2 0.42 -1.23 -13.41
CA ASN A 2 1.89 -1.38 -13.40
C ASN A 2 2.43 -1.85 -12.04
N THR A 3 1.78 -1.48 -10.93
CA THR A 3 2.30 -1.73 -9.59
C THR A 3 2.27 -3.21 -9.19
N GLN A 4 1.22 -3.95 -9.57
CA GLN A 4 1.11 -5.38 -9.25
C GLN A 4 2.25 -6.21 -9.86
N PHE A 5 2.58 -5.97 -11.13
CA PHE A 5 3.66 -6.70 -11.81
C PHE A 5 5.02 -6.42 -11.16
N MET A 6 5.26 -5.17 -10.78
CA MET A 6 6.47 -4.77 -10.04
C MET A 6 6.58 -5.49 -8.68
N LEU A 7 5.50 -5.51 -7.89
CA LEU A 7 5.50 -6.19 -6.59
C LEU A 7 5.73 -7.70 -6.75
N LEU A 8 5.12 -8.34 -7.75
CA LEU A 8 5.36 -9.75 -8.06
C LEU A 8 6.82 -10.02 -8.44
N ALA A 9 7.46 -9.12 -9.20
CA ALA A 9 8.87 -9.26 -9.57
C ALA A 9 9.82 -9.13 -8.37
N ILE A 10 9.50 -8.25 -7.41
CA ILE A 10 10.33 -8.01 -6.21
C ILE A 10 10.20 -9.15 -5.20
N TYR A 11 8.96 -9.53 -4.86
CA TYR A 11 8.68 -10.46 -3.77
C TYR A 11 8.53 -11.92 -4.24
N ASN A 12 8.26 -12.15 -5.53
CA ASN A 12 8.07 -13.46 -6.15
C ASN A 12 7.10 -14.39 -5.40
N LYS A 13 6.04 -13.81 -4.80
CA LYS A 13 5.01 -14.57 -4.09
C LYS A 13 3.67 -13.82 -4.08
N PRO A 14 2.54 -14.54 -4.02
CA PRO A 14 1.21 -13.93 -4.10
C PRO A 14 0.75 -13.28 -2.79
N ARG A 15 1.38 -13.64 -1.66
CA ARG A 15 1.00 -13.18 -0.31
C ARG A 15 2.21 -12.57 0.37
N LEU A 16 2.07 -11.33 0.84
CA LEU A 16 3.11 -10.59 1.54
C LEU A 16 2.88 -10.64 3.05
N SER A 17 3.96 -10.72 3.84
CA SER A 17 3.88 -10.54 5.29
C SER A 17 3.52 -9.08 5.63
N LEU A 18 3.21 -8.81 6.90
CA LEU A 18 3.02 -7.44 7.36
C LEU A 18 4.26 -6.57 7.10
N ASP A 19 5.45 -7.09 7.37
CA ASP A 19 6.71 -6.35 7.20
C ASP A 19 6.96 -6.00 5.73
N GLU A 20 6.75 -6.95 4.83
CA GLU A 20 6.88 -6.73 3.39
C GLU A 20 5.84 -5.75 2.86
N THR A 21 4.61 -5.84 3.37
CA THR A 21 3.53 -4.90 3.03
C THR A 21 3.87 -3.49 3.51
N CYS A 22 4.40 -3.35 4.73
CA CYS A 22 4.85 -2.07 5.27
C CYS A 22 6.00 -1.49 4.45
N GLN A 23 6.97 -2.32 4.07
CA GLN A 23 8.08 -1.93 3.21
C GLN A 23 7.58 -1.42 1.84
N ALA A 24 6.65 -2.14 1.22
CA ALA A 24 6.06 -1.75 -0.07
C ALA A 24 5.30 -0.41 0.01
N LEU A 25 4.62 -0.16 1.14
CA LEU A 25 3.86 1.07 1.38
C LEU A 25 4.72 2.24 1.90
N GLY A 26 5.99 2.01 2.21
CA GLY A 26 6.87 3.02 2.82
C GLY A 26 6.48 3.38 4.27
N ILE A 27 5.90 2.45 5.02
CA ILE A 27 5.45 2.63 6.40
C ILE A 27 6.38 1.82 7.33
N SER A 28 6.68 2.34 8.52
CA SER A 28 7.43 1.55 9.51
C SER A 28 6.58 0.37 10.02
N THR A 29 7.21 -0.77 10.33
CA THR A 29 6.49 -1.96 10.83
C THR A 29 5.73 -1.66 12.12
N ALA A 30 6.32 -0.88 13.04
CA ALA A 30 5.66 -0.41 14.27
C ALA A 30 4.39 0.39 13.97
N THR A 31 4.46 1.36 13.06
CA THR A 31 3.29 2.11 12.60
C THR A 31 2.26 1.19 11.93
N GLY A 32 2.71 0.20 11.17
CA GLY A 32 1.85 -0.80 10.55
C GLY A 32 1.03 -1.59 11.57
N TYR A 33 1.67 -2.08 12.63
CA TYR A 33 0.98 -2.74 13.75
C TYR A 33 -0.06 -1.83 14.42
N THR A 34 0.31 -0.57 14.70
CA THR A 34 -0.61 0.42 15.29
C THR A 34 -1.80 0.73 14.37
N HIS A 35 -1.56 0.96 13.08
CA HIS A 35 -2.62 1.22 12.12
C HIS A 35 -3.55 0.02 11.99
N ARG A 36 -3.02 -1.21 12.02
CA ARG A 36 -3.84 -2.42 11.98
C ARG A 36 -4.71 -2.56 13.22
N SER A 37 -4.16 -2.38 14.42
CA SER A 37 -4.93 -2.48 15.66
C SER A 37 -6.04 -1.43 15.74
N LEU A 38 -5.84 -0.27 15.12
CA LEU A 38 -6.83 0.80 14.99
C LEU A 38 -7.80 0.62 13.81
N GLY A 39 -7.68 -0.44 13.01
CA GLY A 39 -8.51 -0.65 11.82
C GLY A 39 -8.27 0.35 10.68
N LYS A 40 -7.12 1.04 10.70
CA LYS A 40 -6.72 2.09 9.73
C LYS A 40 -5.65 1.62 8.73
N PHE A 41 -5.24 0.36 8.79
CA PHE A 41 -4.23 -0.14 7.86
C PHE A 41 -4.82 -0.18 6.43
N PRO A 42 -4.08 0.31 5.41
CA PRO A 42 -4.65 0.56 4.10
C PRO A 42 -4.91 -0.70 3.27
N VAL A 43 -4.42 -1.86 3.71
CA VAL A 43 -4.56 -3.15 3.02
C VAL A 43 -5.22 -4.16 3.94
N ALA A 44 -6.17 -4.93 3.43
CA ALA A 44 -6.79 -6.00 4.20
C ALA A 44 -5.76 -7.10 4.51
N MET A 45 -5.70 -7.51 5.78
CA MET A 45 -4.79 -8.56 6.24
C MET A 45 -5.55 -9.69 6.92
N SER A 46 -5.17 -10.93 6.62
CA SER A 46 -5.79 -12.13 7.18
C SER A 46 -4.78 -13.27 7.35
N GLY A 47 -5.21 -14.31 8.08
CA GLY A 47 -4.40 -15.50 8.33
C GLY A 47 -3.59 -15.45 9.63
N ASN A 48 -2.93 -16.57 9.92
CA ASN A 48 -1.98 -16.73 11.03
C ASN A 48 -0.78 -17.55 10.53
N PRO A 49 0.37 -16.93 10.21
CA PRO A 49 0.71 -15.51 10.40
C PRO A 49 -0.05 -14.57 9.44
N LEU A 50 -0.08 -13.28 9.79
CA LEU A 50 -0.79 -12.25 9.02
C LEU A 50 -0.14 -12.02 7.66
N THR A 51 -0.98 -12.07 6.62
CA THR A 51 -0.57 -11.80 5.24
C THR A 51 -1.58 -10.94 4.50
N ALA A 52 -1.11 -10.24 3.47
CA ALA A 52 -1.91 -9.48 2.50
C ALA A 52 -1.76 -10.09 1.10
N ASP A 53 -2.81 -10.02 0.28
CA ASP A 53 -2.72 -10.38 -1.14
C ASP A 53 -1.96 -9.28 -1.89
N VAL A 54 -1.00 -9.66 -2.75
CA VAL A 54 -0.18 -8.70 -3.51
C VAL A 54 -1.02 -7.78 -4.40
N ARG A 55 -2.19 -8.24 -4.84
CA ARG A 55 -3.14 -7.44 -5.63
C ARG A 55 -3.72 -6.29 -4.82
N ASP A 56 -4.11 -6.55 -3.58
CA ASP A 56 -4.68 -5.54 -2.69
C ASP A 56 -3.61 -4.49 -2.31
N VAL A 57 -2.36 -4.93 -2.11
CA VAL A 57 -1.22 -4.03 -1.88
C VAL A 57 -0.97 -3.14 -3.09
N ALA A 58 -1.03 -3.72 -4.31
CA ALA A 58 -0.87 -2.96 -5.55
C ALA A 58 -1.97 -1.92 -5.73
N GLU A 59 -3.21 -2.29 -5.43
CA GLU A 59 -4.36 -1.38 -5.52
C GLU A 59 -4.20 -0.21 -4.54
N ALA A 60 -3.81 -0.47 -3.29
CA ALA A 60 -3.59 0.59 -2.30
C ALA A 60 -2.51 1.58 -2.76
N LEU A 61 -1.42 1.10 -3.36
CA LEU A 61 -0.37 1.95 -3.94
C LEU A 61 -0.85 2.75 -5.16
N ASP A 62 -1.62 2.12 -6.05
CA ASP A 62 -2.20 2.79 -7.21
C ASP A 62 -3.15 3.92 -6.76
N GLN A 63 -3.99 3.67 -5.74
CA GLN A 63 -4.87 4.69 -5.15
C GLN A 63 -4.10 5.83 -4.47
N LEU A 64 -3.01 5.53 -3.73
CA LEU A 64 -2.16 6.55 -3.12
C LEU A 64 -1.54 7.47 -4.18
N ARG A 65 -1.04 6.89 -5.28
CA ARG A 65 -0.49 7.64 -6.40
C ARG A 65 -1.54 8.53 -7.07
N GLU A 66 -2.75 8.00 -7.27
CA GLU A 66 -3.84 8.75 -7.91
C GLU A 66 -4.30 9.93 -7.04
N ARG A 67 -4.42 9.74 -5.73
CA ARG A 67 -4.70 10.83 -4.77
C ARG A 67 -3.64 11.93 -4.81
N ALA A 68 -2.36 11.55 -4.79
CA ALA A 68 -1.25 12.50 -4.88
C ALA A 68 -1.30 13.31 -6.20
N ASN A 69 -1.66 12.68 -7.32
CA ASN A 69 -1.80 13.36 -8.60
C ASN A 69 -2.95 14.38 -8.60
N ILE A 70 -4.09 14.02 -8.00
CA ILE A 70 -5.26 14.91 -7.89
C ILE A 70 -4.93 16.12 -7.01
N GLU A 71 -4.30 15.90 -5.86
CA GLU A 71 -3.88 16.98 -4.95
C GLU A 71 -2.86 17.92 -5.62
N GLY A 72 -1.87 17.35 -6.30
CA GLY A 72 -0.90 18.13 -7.07
C GLY A 72 -1.52 18.88 -8.25
N LEU A 73 -2.59 18.37 -8.86
CA LEU A 73 -3.35 19.10 -9.88
C LEU A 73 -4.12 20.28 -9.27
N LYS A 74 -4.83 20.06 -8.16
CA LYS A 74 -5.55 21.13 -7.43
C LYS A 74 -4.62 22.26 -7.03
N ALA A 75 -3.45 21.94 -6.47
CA ALA A 75 -2.46 22.95 -6.06
C ALA A 75 -1.97 23.83 -7.23
N ARG A 76 -1.97 23.31 -8.46
CA ARG A 76 -1.51 24.04 -9.66
C ARG A 76 -2.57 24.94 -10.27
N THR A 77 -3.85 24.62 -10.13
CA THR A 77 -4.96 25.45 -10.64
C THR A 77 -5.32 26.62 -9.72
N THR A 78 -5.04 26.55 -8.41
CA THR A 78 -5.28 27.66 -7.46
C THR A 78 -4.29 28.83 -7.60
N HIS A 79 -3.27 28.70 -8.44
CA HIS A 79 -2.27 29.75 -8.71
C HIS A 79 -2.39 30.36 -10.12
N ARG A 80 -3.57 30.25 -10.75
CA ARG A 80 -3.90 30.87 -12.04
C ARG A 80 -5.12 31.77 -11.89
#